data_AF-A0A350NZQ2-F1
#
_entry.id   AF-A0A350NZQ2-F1
#
_cell.length_a   1.000
_cell.length_b   1.000
_cell.length_c   1.000
_cell.angle_alpha   90.00
_cell.angle_beta   90.00
_cell.angle_gamma   90.00
#
_symmetry.space_group_name_H-M   'P 1'
#
loop_
_entity.id
_entity.type
_entity.pdbx_description
1 polymer ?
#
loop_
_entity_poly.entity_id
_entity_poly.type
_entity_poly.pdbx_seq_one_letter_code
_entity_poly.pdbx_strand_id
1 'polypeptide(L)' 'MRVLLVEDDPRVCADIEKGLISAGHECVSANDGSTGLAL' A
#
# COMPACT_ATOMS: atom_id res chain seq x y z
N MET A 1 -12.56 0.82 -3.42
CA MET A 1 -12.03 2.15 -3.00
C MET A 1 -10.56 2.19 -3.36
N ARG A 2 -10.00 3.36 -3.65
CA ARG A 2 -8.55 3.53 -3.88
C ARG A 2 -7.87 3.77 -2.55
N VAL A 3 -6.84 2.99 -2.25
CA VAL A 3 -6.07 3.03 -1.00
C VAL A 3 -4.60 3.28 -1.34
N LEU A 4 -4.02 4.30 -0.70
CA LEU A 4 -2.57 4.51 -0.67
C LEU A 4 -2.03 3.87 0.61
N LEU A 5 -1.15 2.89 0.45
CA LEU A 5 -0.44 2.23 1.55
C LEU A 5 0.99 2.78 1.61
N VAL A 6 1.36 3.41 2.73
CA VAL A 6 2.74 3.83 2.98
C VAL A 6 3.31 2.94 4.06
N GLU A 7 4.28 2.10 3.71
CA GLU A 7 4.87 1.09 4.60
C GLU A 7 6.30 0.77 4.18
N ASP A 8 7.25 0.85 5.12
CA ASP A 8 8.68 0.73 4.84
C ASP A 8 9.21 -0.70 4.95
N ASP A 9 8.55 -1.62 5.69
CA ASP A 9 8.89 -3.05 5.64
C ASP A 9 8.20 -3.72 4.43
N PRO A 10 8.97 -4.27 3.47
CA PRO A 10 8.41 -4.83 2.25
C PRO A 10 7.53 -6.07 2.48
N ARG A 11 7.74 -6.82 3.58
CA ARG A 11 6.92 -7.99 3.92
C ARG A 11 5.56 -7.55 4.47
N VAL A 12 5.57 -6.57 5.36
CA VAL A 12 4.34 -5.98 5.92
C VAL A 12 3.52 -5.33 4.82
N CYS A 13 4.16 -4.57 3.94
CA CYS A 13 3.51 -3.96 2.78
C CYS A 13 2.81 -5.02 1.90
N ALA A 14 3.50 -6.11 1.57
CA ALA A 14 2.95 -7.17 0.73
C ALA A 14 1.75 -7.88 1.39
N ASP A 15 1.81 -8.15 2.69
CA ASP A 15 0.71 -8.79 3.42
C ASP A 15 -0.53 -7.89 3.49
N ILE A 16 -0.35 -6.59 3.76
CA ILE A 16 -1.45 -5.62 3.81
C ILE A 16 -2.06 -5.40 2.42
N GLU A 17 -1.22 -5.18 1.40
CA GLU A 17 -1.65 -4.99 0.02
C GLU A 17 -2.48 -6.19 -0.47
N LYS A 18 -2.02 -7.41 -0.19
CA LYS A 18 -2.77 -8.63 -0.51
C LYS A 18 -4.14 -8.66 0.17
N GLY A 19 -4.22 -8.25 1.44
CA GLY A 19 -5.47 -8.16 2.18
C GLY A 19 -6.45 -7.16 1.58
N LEU A 20 -5.97 -5.96 1.25
CA LEU A 20 -6.76 -4.88 0.64
C LEU A 20 -7.27 -5.28 -0.76
N ILE A 21 -6.41 -5.88 -1.59
CA ILE A 21 -6.80 -6.36 -2.92
C ILE A 21 -7.84 -7.47 -2.80
N SER A 22 -7.65 -8.41 -1.87
CA SER A 22 -8.61 -9.51 -1.64
C SER A 22 -9.98 -9.01 -1.14
N ALA A 23 -10.02 -7.85 -0.47
CA ALA A 23 -11.25 -7.17 -0.09
C ALA A 23 -11.89 -6.35 -1.23
N GLY A 24 -11.32 -6.35 -2.43
CA GLY A 24 -11.82 -5.63 -3.60
C GLY A 24 -11.43 -4.14 -3.63
N HIS A 25 -10.34 -3.77 -2.97
CA HIS A 25 -9.77 -2.43 -3.05
C HIS A 25 -8.67 -2.35 -4.11
N GLU A 26 -8.56 -1.18 -4.74
CA GLU A 26 -7.38 -0.83 -5.54
C GLU A 26 -6.33 -0.28 -4.58
N CYS A 27 -5.18 -0.93 -4.51
CA CYS A 27 -4.09 -0.55 -3.62
C CYS A 27 -2.92 -0.02 -4.45
N VAL A 28 -2.33 1.09 -4.02
CA VAL A 28 -1.04 1.61 -4.50
C VAL A 28 -0.14 1.72 -3.29
N SER A 29 1.04 1.12 -3.35
CA SER A 29 2.01 1.10 -2.26
C SER A 29 3.16 2.08 -2.48
N ALA A 30 3.64 2.66 -1.39
CA ALA A 30 4.85 3.47 -1.31
C ALA A 30 5.70 2.98 -0.14
N ASN A 31 7.02 2.99 -0.31
CA ASN A 31 7.98 2.51 0.68
C ASN A 31 8.44 3.59 1.69
N ASP A 32 8.05 4.85 1.48
CA ASP A 32 8.36 5.96 2.37
C ASP A 32 7.34 7.09 2.20
N GLY A 33 7.39 8.06 3.13
CA GLY A 33 6.48 9.20 3.12
C GLY A 33 6.69 10.16 1.95
N SER A 34 7.90 10.22 1.37
CA SER A 34 8.18 11.12 0.23
C SER A 34 7.53 10.59 -1.05
N THR A 35 7.67 9.30 -1.29
CA THR A 35 7.06 8.56 -2.39
C THR A 35 5.55 8.52 -2.22
N GLY A 36 5.05 8.29 -1.00
CA GLY A 36 3.62 8.31 -0.69
C GLY A 36 2.97 9.66 -0.96
N LEU A 37 3.63 10.76 -0.60
CA LEU A 37 3.11 12.11 -0.86
C LEU A 37 3.00 12.45 -2.36
N ALA A 38 3.77 11.79 -3.22
CA ALA A 38 3.83 12.06 -4.65
C ALA A 38 2.79 11.26 -5.49
N LEU A 39 2.02 10.35 -4.86
CA LEU A 39 1.06 9.44 -5.50
C LEU A 39 -0.39 9.90 -5.35
#